data_AF-A0A977K8R6-F1
#
_entry.id   AF-A0A977K8R6-F1
#
_cell.length_a   1.000
_cell.length_b   1.000
_cell.length_c   1.000
_cell.angle_alpha   90.00
_cell.angle_beta   90.00
_cell.angle_gamma   90.00
#
_symmetry.space_group_name_H-M   'P 1'
#
loop_
_entity.id
_entity.type
_entity.pdbx_description
1 polymer ?
#
loop_
_entity_poly.entity_id
_entity_poly.type
_entity_poly.pdbx_seq_one_letter_code
_entity_poly.pdbx_strand_id
1 'polypeptide(L)'
;MVKNSFISVISQKEKEENPGSVEFQVFCFTNKIRKLTSHLELHKKDYLSQKGLRKILGKRQRLLAYLSKKNRVRYKELIGQLNIREIKTR
;
A
#
# COMPACT_ATOMS: atom_id res chain seq x y z
N MET A 1 9.85 20.06 -9.58
CA MET A 1 8.44 19.96 -10.01
C MET A 1 8.07 18.50 -10.28
N VAL A 2 7.92 17.67 -9.23
CA VAL A 2 7.27 16.36 -9.40
C VAL A 2 5.82 16.56 -8.98
N LYS A 3 4.97 16.88 -9.95
CA LYS A 3 3.52 16.82 -9.76
C LYS A 3 3.22 15.35 -9.44
N ASN A 4 3.00 15.01 -8.17
CA ASN A 4 2.55 13.67 -7.78
C ASN A 4 1.08 13.51 -8.20
N SER A 5 0.90 13.25 -9.49
CA SER A 5 -0.33 12.98 -10.23
C SER A 5 -1.04 11.67 -9.82
N PHE A 6 -0.88 11.21 -8.58
CA PHE A 6 -1.59 10.05 -8.03
C PHE A 6 -2.72 10.43 -7.05
N ILE A 7 -2.85 11.72 -6.73
CA ILE A 7 -3.94 12.27 -5.88
C ILE A 7 -5.30 12.24 -6.62
N SER A 8 -5.32 12.08 -7.95
CA SER A 8 -6.54 12.21 -8.76
C SER A 8 -7.41 10.95 -8.84
N VAL A 9 -6.95 9.77 -8.41
CA VAL A 9 -7.67 8.50 -8.69
C VAL A 9 -8.54 8.01 -7.52
N ILE A 10 -8.26 8.42 -6.28
CA ILE A 10 -9.23 8.31 -5.18
C ILE A 10 -9.99 9.63 -5.16
N SER A 11 -10.92 9.73 -6.11
CA SER A 11 -11.94 10.77 -6.31
C SER A 11 -11.95 11.90 -5.26
N GLN A 12 -11.69 13.13 -5.74
CA GLN A 12 -12.07 14.41 -5.11
C GLN A 12 -13.61 14.57 -4.90
N LYS A 13 -14.37 13.47 -4.75
CA LYS A 13 -15.74 13.44 -4.24
C LYS A 13 -15.83 12.79 -2.86
N GLU A 14 -14.81 12.02 -2.48
CA GLU A 14 -14.28 12.02 -1.10
C GLU A 14 -13.20 13.14 -1.01
N LYS A 15 -12.79 13.51 0.21
CA LYS A 15 -11.63 14.39 0.43
C LYS A 15 -11.05 14.35 1.86
N GLU A 16 -11.68 13.64 2.77
CA GLU A 16 -11.27 13.50 4.18
C GLU A 16 -11.31 12.02 4.59
N GLU A 17 -10.87 11.16 3.68
CA GLU A 17 -11.21 9.73 3.64
C GLU A 17 -11.08 9.05 5.00
N ASN A 18 -12.19 8.45 5.47
CA ASN A 18 -12.28 7.63 6.68
C ASN A 18 -10.95 6.92 6.95
N PRO A 19 -10.14 7.33 7.95
CA PRO A 19 -8.81 6.74 8.19
C PRO A 19 -8.88 5.24 8.50
N GLY A 20 -10.08 4.72 8.77
CA GLY A 20 -10.39 3.31 8.94
C GLY A 20 -10.62 2.50 7.65
N SER A 21 -10.68 3.12 6.46
CA SER A 21 -10.90 2.38 5.21
C SER A 21 -9.70 1.48 4.88
N VAL A 22 -9.97 0.34 4.26
CA VAL A 22 -8.92 -0.63 3.92
C VAL A 22 -8.06 -0.09 2.78
N GLU A 23 -8.66 0.61 1.83
CA GLU A 23 -8.00 1.24 0.68
C GLU A 23 -6.99 2.29 1.12
N PHE A 24 -7.42 3.23 1.98
CA PHE A 24 -6.56 4.28 2.52
C PHE A 24 -5.37 3.71 3.27
N GLN A 25 -5.59 2.70 4.13
CA GLN A 25 -4.52 2.04 4.87
C GLN A 25 -3.53 1.34 3.94
N VAL A 26 -4.01 0.63 2.92
CA VAL A 26 -3.15 -0.04 1.92
C VAL A 26 -2.34 0.99 1.13
N PHE A 27 -2.93 2.12 0.76
CA PHE A 27 -2.23 3.23 0.10
C PHE A 27 -1.12 3.81 0.98
N CYS A 28 -1.45 4.14 2.23
CA CYS A 28 -0.48 4.68 3.20
C CYS A 28 0.69 3.72 3.43
N PHE A 29 0.40 2.42 3.62
CA PHE A 29 1.46 1.41 3.74
C PHE A 29 2.28 1.28 2.47
N THR A 30 1.68 1.37 1.28
CA THR A 30 2.41 1.29 0.01
C THR A 30 3.37 2.46 -0.16
N ASN A 31 2.95 3.68 0.16
CA ASN A 31 3.83 4.85 0.14
C ASN A 31 4.97 4.74 1.16
N LYS A 32 4.67 4.24 2.37
CA LYS A 32 5.69 4.02 3.40
C LYS A 32 6.71 2.94 3.00
N ILE A 33 6.24 1.85 2.38
CA ILE A 33 7.10 0.80 1.82
C ILE A 33 8.04 1.39 0.76
N ARG A 34 7.51 2.13 -0.23
CA ARG A 34 8.33 2.76 -1.29
C ARG A 34 9.44 3.64 -0.71
N LYS A 35 9.10 4.52 0.25
CA LYS A 35 10.08 5.39 0.92
C LYS A 35 11.15 4.59 1.69
N LEU A 36 10.74 3.58 2.46
CA LEU A 36 11.67 2.75 3.23
C LEU A 36 12.55 1.87 2.34
N THR A 37 12.03 1.40 1.21
CA THR A 37 12.81 0.63 0.24
C THR A 37 13.96 1.48 -0.31
N SER A 38 13.69 2.71 -0.77
CA SER A 38 14.76 3.62 -1.23
C SER A 38 15.77 3.97 -0.12
N HIS A 39 15.32 4.11 1.13
CA HIS A 39 16.22 4.32 2.26
C HIS A 39 17.16 3.12 2.50
N LEU A 40 16.62 1.89 2.45
CA LEU A 40 17.40 0.67 2.67
C LEU A 40 18.35 0.33 1.51
N GLU A 41 18.09 0.83 0.30
CA GLU A 41 19.04 0.71 -0.82
C GLU A 41 20.36 1.42 -0.52
N LEU A 42 20.29 2.58 0.14
CA LEU A 42 21.45 3.34 0.61
C LEU A 42 22.02 2.75 1.92
N HIS A 43 21.16 2.34 2.85
CA HIS A 43 21.53 1.84 4.18
C HIS A 43 21.30 0.34 4.34
N LYS A 44 22.04 -0.46 3.57
CA LYS A 44 21.87 -1.94 3.50
C LYS A 44 22.05 -2.67 4.84
N LYS A 45 22.78 -2.08 5.79
CA LYS A 45 23.06 -2.66 7.12
C LYS A 45 22.04 -2.27 8.20
N ASP A 46 21.01 -1.48 7.88
CA ASP A 46 19.96 -1.14 8.85
C ASP A 46 18.92 -2.28 8.99
N TYR A 47 19.26 -3.25 9.83
CA TYR A 47 18.43 -4.42 10.11
C TYR A 47 17.16 -4.09 10.92
N LEU A 48 17.18 -3.01 11.72
CA LEU A 48 16.03 -2.60 12.53
C LEU A 48 14.92 -2.03 11.63
N SER A 49 15.29 -1.15 10.70
CA SER A 49 14.37 -0.63 9.69
C SER A 49 13.87 -1.73 8.75
N GLN A 50 14.73 -2.68 8.37
CA GLN A 50 14.32 -3.84 7.57
C GLN A 50 13.27 -4.70 8.30
N LYS A 51 13.42 -4.91 9.62
CA LYS A 51 12.42 -5.60 10.45
C LYS A 51 11.09 -4.83 10.49
N GLY A 52 11.15 -3.50 10.61
CA GLY A 52 9.99 -2.62 10.54
C GLY A 52 9.26 -2.71 9.18
N LEU A 53 10.02 -2.70 8.08
CA LEU A 53 9.51 -2.85 6.73
C LEU A 53 8.76 -4.17 6.55
N ARG A 54 9.34 -5.30 7.01
CA ARG A 54 8.67 -6.61 6.95
C ARG A 54 7.34 -6.63 7.71
N LYS A 55 7.27 -5.98 8.88
CA LYS A 55 6.01 -5.85 9.64
C LYS A 55 4.94 -5.08 8.86
N ILE A 56 5.31 -3.98 8.21
CA ILE A 56 4.37 -3.17 7.39
C ILE A 56 3.89 -3.98 6.19
N LEU A 57 4.80 -4.70 5.52
CA LEU A 57 4.48 -5.53 4.36
C LEU A 57 3.48 -6.64 4.73
N GLY A 58 3.68 -7.30 5.87
CA GLY A 58 2.74 -8.31 6.39
C GLY A 58 1.38 -7.74 6.84
N LYS A 59 1.33 -6.50 7.35
CA LYS A 59 0.05 -5.82 7.64
C LYS A 59 -0.72 -5.53 6.34
N ARG A 60 -0.04 -4.97 5.33
CA ARG A 60 -0.63 -4.69 4.02
C ARG A 60 -1.15 -5.97 3.34
N GLN A 61 -0.38 -7.06 3.40
CA GLN A 61 -0.81 -8.34 2.83
C GLN A 61 -2.09 -8.88 3.48
N ARG A 62 -2.23 -8.77 4.80
CA ARG A 62 -3.45 -9.18 5.52
C ARG A 62 -4.67 -8.35 5.13
N LEU A 63 -4.50 -7.03 4.98
CA LEU A 63 -5.57 -6.14 4.53
C LEU A 63 -6.01 -6.45 3.10
N LEU A 64 -5.06 -6.69 2.19
CA LEU A 64 -5.35 -7.10 0.82
C LEU A 64 -6.05 -8.46 0.76
N ALA A 65 -5.62 -9.42 1.58
CA ALA A 65 -6.29 -10.72 1.69
C ALA A 65 -7.73 -10.57 2.21
N TYR A 66 -7.95 -9.73 3.23
CA TYR A 66 -9.30 -9.40 3.72
C TYR A 66 -10.17 -8.78 2.62
N LEU A 67 -9.64 -7.77 1.91
CA LEU A 67 -10.38 -7.10 0.83
C LEU A 67 -10.71 -8.08 -0.31
N SER A 68 -9.76 -8.96 -0.68
CA SER A 68 -9.99 -9.98 -1.71
C SER A 68 -11.10 -10.97 -1.37
N LYS A 69 -11.28 -11.29 -0.08
CA LYS A 69 -12.36 -12.16 0.42
C LYS A 69 -13.70 -11.42 0.46
N LYS A 70 -13.70 -10.14 0.84
CA LYS A 70 -14.92 -9.33 0.99
C LYS A 70 -15.47 -8.82 -0.33
N ASN A 71 -14.61 -8.30 -1.20
CA ASN A 71 -14.98 -7.74 -2.50
C ASN A 71 -13.82 -7.85 -3.49
N ARG A 72 -13.96 -8.78 -4.45
CA ARG A 72 -12.95 -9.03 -5.48
C ARG A 72 -12.81 -7.88 -6.49
N VAL A 73 -13.88 -7.14 -6.78
CA VAL A 73 -13.85 -6.02 -7.74
C VAL A 73 -13.00 -4.89 -7.19
N ARG A 74 -13.29 -4.43 -5.96
CA ARG A 74 -12.50 -3.41 -5.26
C ARG A 74 -11.04 -3.83 -5.08
N TYR A 75 -10.79 -5.11 -4.79
CA TYR A 75 -9.43 -5.64 -4.71
C TYR A 75 -8.67 -5.47 -6.03
N LYS A 76 -9.27 -5.88 -7.16
CA LYS A 76 -8.66 -5.78 -8.49
C LYS A 76 -8.38 -4.33 -8.89
N GLU A 77 -9.34 -3.44 -8.63
CA GLU A 77 -9.17 -2.00 -8.87
C GLU A 77 -8.01 -1.43 -8.05
N LEU A 78 -7.98 -1.72 -6.74
CA LEU A 78 -6.95 -1.22 -5.83
C LEU A 78 -5.54 -1.69 -6.21
N ILE A 79 -5.36 -2.98 -6.51
CA ILE A 79 -4.04 -3.50 -6.91
C ILE A 79 -3.58 -2.92 -8.25
N GLY A 80 -4.51 -2.71 -9.19
CA GLY A 80 -4.22 -2.12 -10.49
C GLY A 80 -3.79 -0.67 -10.35
N GLN A 81 -4.51 0.12 -9.54
CA GLN A 81 -4.17 1.51 -9.25
C GLN A 81 -2.80 1.66 -8.56
N LEU A 82 -2.51 0.79 -7.59
CA LEU A 82 -1.29 0.87 -6.79
C LEU A 82 -0.09 0.13 -7.39
N ASN A 83 -0.27 -0.54 -8.53
CA ASN A 83 0.72 -1.42 -9.16
C ASN A 83 1.28 -2.45 -8.16
N ILE A 84 0.41 -3.09 -7.39
CA ILE A 84 0.77 -4.11 -6.41
C ILE A 84 0.68 -5.49 -7.06
N ARG A 85 1.70 -6.33 -6.87
CA ARG A 85 1.69 -7.72 -7.33
C ARG A 85 0.53 -8.50 -6.71
N GLU A 86 -0.19 -9.24 -7.55
CA GLU A 86 -1.27 -10.13 -7.11
C GLU A 86 -0.78 -11.14 -6.06
N ILE A 87 -1.63 -11.37 -5.05
CA ILE A 87 -1.39 -12.40 -4.05
C ILE A 87 -1.76 -13.74 -4.68
N LYS A 88 -0.79 -14.66 -4.78
CA LYS A 88 -1.08 -16.06 -5.08
C LYS A 88 -1.71 -16.70 -3.85
N THR A 89 -3.03 -16.79 -3.82
CA THR A 89 -3.73 -17.72 -2.93
C THR A 89 -3.39 -19.13 -3.38
N ARG A 90 -2.63 -19.87 -2.56
CA ARG A 90 -2.56 -21.33 -2.65
C ARG A 90 -3.83 -21.93 -2.09
#